data_AF-A0A1E4JUD3-F1
#
_entry.id   AF-A0A1E4JUD3-F1
#
_cell.length_a   1.000
_cell.length_b   1.000
_cell.length_c   1.000
_cell.angle_alpha   90.00
_cell.angle_beta   90.00
_cell.angle_gamma   90.00
#
_symmetry.space_group_name_H-M   'P 1'
#
loop_
_entity.id
_entity.type
_entity.pdbx_description
1 polymer ?
#
loop_
_entity_poly.entity_id
_entity_poly.type
_entity_poly.pdbx_seq_one_letter_code
_entity_poly.pdbx_strand_id
1 'polypeptide(L)'
;MTSPLRLRTAVVAAATTLLCACAVNDGASWSAPQPVLPTPATHTLQSLPAPGDNISVAVYNFADQTGQFKPTEGVQTLSRAVTQGATSILVKALQESGRGRWFTVIERERLDNLLRERAVIREMRASYLGETKLNRQALPPLLFAGVILEGGIIGYDTNTKSGGIGARFLGIGGSTKYREDTVTVYLRAVSVKTGEVLLTVSVRKSIASIGLDANAFRYVAFKDLLELEGGVATNEPDALALQQAIESAVYGLIIEGAGRDLWCMSTQPEFGEKLLRQYYARRDNIEPEAVELVRRTDGSTITGACTPGYVQARAPAAPAHRGDAPQLSARPAQPAARPTGPAQPAPPIPTLNTLDTTNVTAQPNKGGE
;
A
#
# COMPACT_ATOMS: atom_id res chain seq x y z
N MET A 1 -73.61 32.43 -0.20
CA MET A 1 -73.53 31.98 1.21
C MET A 1 -72.89 30.60 1.25
N THR A 2 -71.57 30.54 1.30
CA THR A 2 -70.83 29.28 1.45
C THR A 2 -70.81 28.88 2.92
N SER A 3 -71.46 27.77 3.25
CA SER A 3 -71.66 27.29 4.62
C SER A 3 -70.32 27.12 5.36
N PRO A 4 -70.19 27.60 6.61
CA PRO A 4 -68.94 27.55 7.39
C PRO A 4 -68.45 26.12 7.66
N LEU A 5 -69.29 25.12 7.41
CA LEU A 5 -68.94 23.70 7.53
C LEU A 5 -68.01 23.22 6.40
N ARG A 6 -68.15 23.75 5.17
CA ARG A 6 -67.31 23.35 4.02
C ARG A 6 -65.90 23.94 4.08
N LEU A 7 -65.73 25.09 4.74
CA LEU A 7 -64.42 25.71 4.94
C LEU A 7 -63.61 24.96 6.01
N ARG A 8 -64.29 24.47 7.07
CA ARG A 8 -63.66 23.68 8.13
C ARG A 8 -63.20 22.31 7.64
N THR A 9 -63.99 21.63 6.81
CA THR A 9 -63.58 20.33 6.23
C THR A 9 -62.41 20.47 5.25
N ALA A 10 -62.35 21.56 4.49
CA ALA A 10 -61.23 21.84 3.58
C ALA A 10 -59.91 22.13 4.33
N VAL A 11 -59.98 22.88 5.44
CA VAL A 11 -58.79 23.17 6.27
C VAL A 11 -58.26 21.91 6.96
N VAL A 12 -59.15 21.04 7.45
CA VAL A 12 -58.73 19.77 8.07
C VAL A 12 -58.11 18.81 7.05
N ALA A 13 -58.65 18.74 5.82
CA ALA A 13 -58.07 17.92 4.75
C ALA A 13 -56.72 18.45 4.23
N ALA A 14 -56.54 19.78 4.20
CA ALA A 14 -55.25 20.39 3.87
C ALA A 14 -54.20 20.16 4.98
N ALA A 15 -54.62 20.19 6.25
CA ALA A 15 -53.73 19.94 7.38
C ALA A 15 -53.26 18.47 7.44
N THR A 16 -54.12 17.50 7.13
CA THR A 16 -53.74 16.08 7.12
C THR A 16 -52.84 15.71 5.95
N THR A 17 -52.95 16.38 4.80
CA THR A 17 -52.04 16.16 3.65
C THR A 17 -50.65 16.75 3.87
N LEU A 18 -50.53 17.84 4.65
CA LEU A 18 -49.25 18.41 5.07
C LEU A 18 -48.50 17.55 6.09
N LEU A 19 -49.20 16.74 6.89
CA LEU A 19 -48.59 15.88 7.92
C LEU A 19 -48.00 14.56 7.36
N CYS A 20 -48.38 14.14 6.15
CA CYS A 20 -47.82 12.93 5.52
C CYS A 20 -46.62 13.19 4.59
N ALA A 21 -46.20 14.45 4.41
CA ALA A 21 -45.09 14.81 3.51
C ALA A 21 -43.69 14.63 4.13
N CYS A 22 -43.60 14.29 5.42
CA CYS A 22 -42.34 13.96 6.08
C CYS A 22 -42.14 12.44 6.19
N ALA A 23 -42.30 11.71 5.09
CA ALA A 23 -41.64 10.42 4.99
C ALA A 23 -40.14 10.72 4.83
N VAL A 24 -39.42 10.71 5.95
CA VAL A 24 -37.96 10.69 5.96
C VAL A 24 -37.56 9.46 5.15
N ASN A 25 -37.11 9.71 3.92
CA ASN A 25 -36.44 8.70 3.13
C ASN A 25 -35.07 8.51 3.80
N ASP A 26 -35.01 7.64 4.81
CA ASP A 26 -33.77 7.01 5.28
C ASP A 26 -33.30 6.02 4.20
N GLY A 27 -33.20 6.51 2.96
CA GLY A 27 -32.51 5.85 1.88
C GLY A 27 -31.05 5.86 2.28
N ALA A 28 -30.68 4.89 3.11
CA ALA A 28 -29.30 4.61 3.44
C ALA A 28 -28.54 4.61 2.12
N SER A 29 -27.65 5.59 1.97
CA SER A 29 -26.92 5.85 0.74
C SER A 29 -25.82 4.80 0.62
N TRP A 30 -26.21 3.54 0.42
CA TRP A 30 -25.31 2.46 0.12
C TRP A 30 -24.83 2.67 -1.31
N SER A 31 -23.61 3.17 -1.45
CA SER A 31 -22.92 3.08 -2.73
C SER A 31 -22.46 1.64 -2.92
N ALA A 32 -22.65 1.11 -4.13
CA ALA A 32 -22.08 -0.18 -4.47
C ALA A 32 -20.54 -0.10 -4.32
N PRO A 33 -19.88 -1.13 -3.76
CA PRO A 33 -18.43 -1.14 -3.65
C PRO A 33 -17.79 -0.84 -5.01
N GLN A 34 -16.91 0.17 -5.04
CA GLN A 34 -16.16 0.53 -6.24
C GLN A 34 -14.68 0.19 -6.03
N PRO A 35 -13.97 -0.32 -7.06
CA PRO A 35 -12.52 -0.39 -7.05
C PRO A 35 -11.92 0.99 -6.79
N VAL A 36 -10.83 1.04 -6.01
CA VAL A 36 -10.10 2.29 -5.78
C VAL A 36 -9.48 2.74 -7.10
N LEU A 37 -9.83 3.95 -7.54
CA LEU A 37 -9.28 4.54 -8.75
C LEU A 37 -7.79 4.91 -8.54
N PRO A 38 -6.94 4.80 -9.57
CA PRO A 38 -5.56 5.26 -9.50
C PRO A 38 -5.46 6.74 -9.15
N THR A 39 -4.47 7.12 -8.34
CA THR A 39 -4.18 8.51 -8.04
C THR A 39 -3.35 9.14 -9.16
N PRO A 40 -3.20 10.47 -9.21
CA PRO A 40 -2.23 11.12 -10.09
C PRO A 40 -0.79 10.61 -9.88
N ALA A 41 -0.41 10.30 -8.63
CA ALA A 41 0.89 9.73 -8.30
C ALA A 41 1.02 8.27 -8.80
N THR A 42 -0.04 7.47 -8.72
CA THR A 42 -0.09 6.14 -9.35
C THR A 42 0.15 6.22 -10.86
N HIS A 43 -0.51 7.15 -11.55
CA HIS A 43 -0.30 7.35 -12.99
C HIS A 43 1.14 7.74 -13.31
N THR A 44 1.73 8.61 -12.49
CA THR A 44 3.13 9.03 -12.62
C THR A 44 4.07 7.83 -12.47
N LEU A 45 3.87 6.99 -11.45
CA LEU A 45 4.63 5.74 -11.26
C LEU A 45 4.49 4.79 -12.45
N GLN A 46 3.29 4.60 -12.98
CA GLN A 46 3.04 3.72 -14.11
C GLN A 46 3.64 4.26 -15.43
N SER A 47 3.84 5.57 -15.54
CA SER A 47 4.41 6.24 -16.71
C SER A 47 5.95 6.17 -16.78
N LEU A 48 6.60 5.70 -15.71
CA LEU A 48 8.05 5.55 -15.68
C LEU A 48 8.56 4.69 -16.85
N PRO A 49 9.70 5.06 -17.46
CA PRO A 49 10.41 4.18 -18.37
C PRO A 49 10.67 2.81 -17.74
N ALA A 50 10.84 1.77 -18.55
CA ALA A 50 11.26 0.47 -18.03
C ALA A 50 12.65 0.60 -17.37
N PRO A 51 12.97 -0.16 -16.32
CA PRO A 51 14.33 -0.20 -15.81
C PRO A 51 15.27 -0.90 -16.81
N GLY A 52 16.58 -0.75 -16.64
CA GLY A 52 17.57 -1.58 -17.32
C GLY A 52 17.48 -3.04 -16.88
N ASP A 53 17.31 -3.26 -15.58
CA ASP A 53 17.12 -4.58 -14.97
C ASP A 53 16.08 -4.50 -13.85
N ASN A 54 15.35 -5.59 -13.63
CA ASN A 54 14.40 -5.69 -12.52
C ASN A 54 15.16 -5.75 -11.18
N ILE A 55 14.73 -4.96 -10.19
CA ILE A 55 15.35 -4.87 -8.87
C ILE A 55 14.56 -5.70 -7.86
N SER A 56 15.20 -6.74 -7.29
CA SER A 56 14.61 -7.50 -6.19
C SER A 56 14.69 -6.73 -4.88
N VAL A 57 13.53 -6.37 -4.31
CA VAL A 57 13.42 -5.59 -3.07
C VAL A 57 12.68 -6.36 -1.99
N ALA A 58 13.10 -6.18 -0.74
CA ALA A 58 12.38 -6.66 0.43
C ALA A 58 11.83 -5.47 1.23
N VAL A 59 10.59 -5.59 1.71
CA VAL A 59 9.97 -4.65 2.64
C VAL A 59 9.61 -5.42 3.90
N TYR A 60 10.21 -5.05 5.03
CA TYR A 60 9.95 -5.71 6.32
C TYR A 60 8.80 -5.05 7.06
N ASN A 61 8.96 -3.76 7.37
CA ASN A 61 7.97 -2.98 8.08
C ASN A 61 8.05 -1.53 7.60
N PHE A 62 6.90 -0.96 7.26
CA PHE A 62 6.75 0.44 6.91
C PHE A 62 5.62 1.03 7.75
N ALA A 63 5.94 1.38 8.99
CA ALA A 63 4.97 1.70 10.02
C ALA A 63 4.81 3.22 10.25
N ASP A 64 3.76 3.57 10.98
CA ASP A 64 3.60 4.86 11.60
C ASP A 64 4.58 5.00 12.78
N GLN A 65 5.51 5.94 12.68
CA GLN A 65 6.51 6.29 13.70
C GLN A 65 6.19 7.64 14.38
N THR A 66 5.05 8.25 14.06
CA THR A 66 4.64 9.56 14.60
C THR A 66 4.11 9.45 16.03
N GLY A 67 3.51 8.31 16.36
CA GLY A 67 2.82 8.10 17.63
C GLY A 67 1.52 8.91 17.78
N GLN A 68 1.03 9.52 16.71
CA GLN A 68 -0.09 10.45 16.77
C GLN A 68 -1.45 9.73 16.86
N PHE A 69 -2.30 10.27 17.73
CA PHE A 69 -3.70 9.89 17.86
C PHE A 69 -4.57 10.98 17.25
N LYS A 70 -5.81 10.63 16.86
CA LYS A 70 -6.73 11.61 16.29
C LYS A 70 -6.99 12.74 17.31
N PRO A 71 -6.92 14.00 16.90
CA PRO A 71 -7.25 15.10 17.80
C PRO A 71 -8.74 15.08 18.15
N THR A 72 -9.05 15.23 19.42
CA THR A 72 -10.42 15.29 19.97
C THR A 72 -10.51 16.39 21.02
N GLU A 73 -11.64 17.09 21.10
CA GLU A 73 -11.86 18.08 22.15
C GLU A 73 -12.12 17.37 23.49
N GLY A 74 -11.26 17.63 24.49
CA GLY A 74 -11.43 17.15 25.87
C GLY A 74 -10.68 15.86 26.22
N VAL A 75 -11.04 14.72 25.62
CA VAL A 75 -10.53 13.39 26.02
C VAL A 75 -9.63 12.81 24.93
N GLN A 76 -8.48 12.24 25.29
CA GLN A 76 -7.60 11.53 24.35
C GLN A 76 -8.27 10.27 23.80
N THR A 77 -8.23 10.09 22.48
CA THR A 77 -8.70 8.89 21.80
C THR A 77 -7.61 7.83 21.65
N LEU A 78 -8.00 6.56 21.61
CA LEU A 78 -7.12 5.43 21.26
C LEU A 78 -6.99 5.25 19.73
N SER A 79 -7.72 6.03 18.94
CA SER A 79 -7.66 5.95 17.48
C SER A 79 -6.41 6.64 16.94
N ARG A 80 -5.57 5.89 16.23
CA ARG A 80 -4.40 6.44 15.53
C ARG A 80 -4.82 7.44 14.46
N ALA A 81 -4.04 8.51 14.31
CA ALA A 81 -4.24 9.49 13.24
C ALA A 81 -3.83 8.93 11.88
N VAL A 82 -2.80 8.07 11.87
CA VAL A 82 -2.25 7.45 10.66
C VAL A 82 -2.66 5.98 10.57
N THR A 83 -2.94 5.51 9.35
CA THR A 83 -3.27 4.11 9.08
C THR A 83 -2.09 3.19 9.40
N GLN A 84 -2.42 1.99 9.89
CA GLN A 84 -1.43 0.92 10.14
C GLN A 84 -1.21 0.03 8.90
N GLY A 85 -1.87 0.34 7.77
CA GLY A 85 -1.74 -0.39 6.51
C GLY A 85 -0.68 0.17 5.55
N ALA A 86 0.26 0.98 6.03
CA ALA A 86 1.22 1.68 5.18
C ALA A 86 2.20 0.75 4.44
N THR A 87 2.57 -0.40 5.03
CA THR A 87 3.34 -1.45 4.35
C THR A 87 2.64 -1.94 3.09
N SER A 88 1.34 -2.23 3.16
CA SER A 88 0.54 -2.68 2.01
C SER A 88 0.48 -1.63 0.90
N ILE A 89 0.38 -0.35 1.28
CA ILE A 89 0.39 0.77 0.34
C ILE A 89 1.74 0.86 -0.38
N LEU A 90 2.86 0.74 0.36
CA LEU A 90 4.20 0.73 -0.22
C LEU A 90 4.41 -0.45 -1.16
N VAL A 91 4.05 -1.67 -0.75
CA VAL A 91 4.16 -2.88 -1.59
C VAL A 91 3.37 -2.71 -2.89
N LYS A 92 2.15 -2.16 -2.81
CA LYS A 92 1.34 -1.87 -3.99
C LYS A 92 2.02 -0.84 -4.91
N ALA A 93 2.52 0.27 -4.37
CA ALA A 93 3.22 1.30 -5.16
C ALA A 93 4.46 0.74 -5.88
N LEU A 94 5.22 -0.14 -5.21
CA LEU A 94 6.35 -0.86 -5.82
C LEU A 94 5.90 -1.80 -6.96
N GLN A 95 4.80 -2.53 -6.77
CA GLN A 95 4.22 -3.40 -7.80
C GLN A 95 3.64 -2.64 -9.00
N GLU A 96 3.15 -1.43 -8.81
CA GLU A 96 2.58 -0.60 -9.89
C GLU A 96 3.65 0.21 -10.66
N SER A 97 4.87 0.33 -10.10
CA SER A 97 5.97 1.10 -10.66
C SER A 97 6.37 0.62 -12.07
N GLY A 98 6.30 1.53 -13.05
CA GLY A 98 6.51 1.28 -14.47
C GLY A 98 5.69 0.11 -15.02
N ARG A 99 4.47 -0.08 -14.52
CA ARG A 99 3.56 -1.20 -14.83
C ARG A 99 4.12 -2.57 -14.41
N GLY A 100 4.70 -2.64 -13.21
CA GLY A 100 5.23 -3.88 -12.63
C GLY A 100 6.58 -4.32 -13.19
N ARG A 101 7.32 -3.41 -13.82
CA ARG A 101 8.63 -3.72 -14.42
C ARG A 101 9.82 -3.40 -13.52
N TRP A 102 9.65 -2.46 -12.58
CA TRP A 102 10.76 -1.96 -11.75
C TRP A 102 11.20 -2.94 -10.68
N PHE A 103 10.26 -3.48 -9.92
CA PHE A 103 10.57 -4.21 -8.70
C PHE A 103 10.00 -5.61 -8.69
N THR A 104 10.82 -6.57 -8.26
CA THR A 104 10.38 -7.87 -7.76
C THR A 104 10.28 -7.75 -6.26
N VAL A 105 9.07 -7.54 -5.74
CA VAL A 105 8.83 -7.36 -4.31
C VAL A 105 8.78 -8.72 -3.62
N ILE A 106 9.66 -8.91 -2.63
CA ILE A 106 9.76 -10.14 -1.85
C ILE A 106 9.03 -9.96 -0.52
N GLU A 107 8.12 -10.89 -0.24
CA GLU A 107 7.36 -10.95 1.01
C GLU A 107 8.28 -11.20 2.20
N ARG A 108 8.37 -10.21 3.10
CA ARG A 108 9.11 -10.30 4.36
C ARG A 108 8.29 -9.90 5.58
N GLU A 109 7.21 -9.14 5.42
CA GLU A 109 6.30 -8.78 6.51
C GLU A 109 5.66 -10.04 7.13
N ARG A 110 5.28 -11.01 6.30
CA ARG A 110 4.66 -12.28 6.72
C ARG A 110 5.50 -13.52 6.40
N LEU A 111 6.82 -13.41 6.52
CA LEU A 111 7.74 -14.50 6.21
C LEU A 111 7.43 -15.79 6.98
N ASP A 112 7.06 -15.70 8.26
CA ASP A 112 6.76 -16.87 9.08
C ASP A 112 5.55 -17.66 8.57
N ASN A 113 4.55 -16.98 8.00
CA ASN A 113 3.41 -17.66 7.38
C ASN A 113 3.83 -18.41 6.13
N LEU A 114 4.67 -17.77 5.30
CA LEU A 114 5.20 -18.36 4.09
C LEU A 114 6.10 -19.57 4.39
N LEU A 115 6.95 -19.50 5.42
CA LEU A 115 7.79 -20.61 5.84
C LEU A 115 6.98 -21.77 6.40
N ARG A 116 5.91 -21.49 7.16
CA ARG A 116 4.97 -22.51 7.65
C ARG A 116 4.28 -23.24 6.50
N GLU A 117 3.75 -22.51 5.52
CA GLU A 117 3.10 -23.11 4.35
C GLU A 117 4.08 -24.01 3.56
N ARG A 118 5.31 -23.53 3.37
CA ARG A 118 6.36 -24.33 2.71
C ARG A 118 6.76 -25.56 3.50
N ALA A 119 6.71 -25.51 4.82
CA ALA A 119 6.93 -26.67 5.68
C ALA A 119 5.80 -27.70 5.53
N VAL A 120 4.54 -27.24 5.44
CA VAL A 120 3.39 -28.11 5.14
C VAL A 120 3.57 -28.82 3.80
N ILE A 121 3.95 -28.09 2.74
CA ILE A 121 4.22 -28.70 1.42
C ILE A 121 5.29 -29.79 1.52
N ARG A 122 6.40 -29.51 2.24
CA ARG A 122 7.47 -30.49 2.44
C ARG A 122 6.98 -31.74 3.16
N GLU A 123 6.18 -31.57 4.22
CA GLU A 123 5.64 -32.67 5.01
C GLU A 123 4.67 -33.54 4.19
N MET A 124 3.72 -32.92 3.48
CA MET A 124 2.75 -33.64 2.66
C MET A 124 3.43 -34.45 1.55
N ARG A 125 4.49 -33.92 0.93
CA ARG A 125 5.22 -34.65 -0.11
C ARG A 125 6.03 -35.81 0.47
N ALA A 126 6.65 -35.65 1.64
CA ALA A 126 7.33 -36.74 2.31
C ALA A 126 6.36 -37.87 2.68
N SER A 127 5.22 -37.51 3.27
CA SER A 127 4.22 -38.47 3.76
C SER A 127 3.46 -39.19 2.63
N TYR A 128 3.06 -38.50 1.55
CA TYR A 128 2.21 -39.09 0.51
C TYR A 128 2.95 -39.53 -0.76
N LEU A 129 4.10 -38.92 -1.07
CA LEU A 129 4.88 -39.24 -2.26
C LEU A 129 6.19 -39.97 -1.93
N GLY A 130 6.47 -40.21 -0.64
CA GLY A 130 7.70 -40.88 -0.20
C GLY A 130 8.98 -40.09 -0.50
N GLU A 131 8.87 -38.76 -0.70
CA GLU A 131 10.03 -37.92 -1.01
C GLU A 131 10.94 -37.78 0.22
N THR A 132 12.13 -38.38 0.19
CA THR A 132 13.14 -38.28 1.26
C THR A 132 14.12 -37.12 1.07
N LYS A 133 14.14 -36.51 -0.13
CA LYS A 133 14.96 -35.34 -0.47
C LYS A 133 14.08 -34.23 -1.01
N LEU A 134 14.47 -32.98 -0.75
CA LEU A 134 13.71 -31.82 -1.21
C LEU A 134 13.67 -31.78 -2.74
N ASN A 135 12.47 -31.91 -3.29
CA ASN A 135 12.23 -31.70 -4.71
C ASN A 135 12.26 -30.20 -5.03
N ARG A 136 13.38 -29.73 -5.58
CA ARG A 136 13.59 -28.31 -5.93
C ARG A 136 12.70 -27.80 -7.06
N GLN A 137 12.12 -28.70 -7.88
CA GLN A 137 11.14 -28.32 -8.90
C GLN A 137 9.79 -27.99 -8.26
N ALA A 138 9.40 -28.75 -7.23
CA ALA A 138 8.16 -28.53 -6.50
C ALA A 138 8.26 -27.40 -5.46
N LEU A 139 9.44 -27.22 -4.85
CA LEU A 139 9.68 -26.20 -3.84
C LEU A 139 11.01 -25.48 -4.10
N PRO A 140 11.04 -24.54 -5.07
CA PRO A 140 12.24 -23.78 -5.38
C PRO A 140 12.70 -22.94 -4.18
N PRO A 141 13.99 -22.58 -4.09
CA PRO A 141 14.50 -21.72 -3.04
C PRO A 141 13.81 -20.35 -3.07
N LEU A 142 13.72 -19.69 -1.90
CA LEU A 142 13.17 -18.35 -1.84
C LEU A 142 14.09 -17.36 -2.54
N LEU A 143 13.47 -16.39 -3.20
CA LEU A 143 14.19 -15.25 -3.73
C LEU A 143 14.83 -14.46 -2.58
N PHE A 144 16.02 -13.95 -2.83
CA PHE A 144 16.69 -13.00 -1.94
C PHE A 144 16.59 -11.60 -2.55
N ALA A 145 16.52 -10.58 -1.70
CA ALA A 145 16.50 -9.20 -2.13
C ALA A 145 17.94 -8.69 -2.28
N GLY A 146 18.20 -7.88 -3.31
CA GLY A 146 19.45 -7.12 -3.39
C GLY A 146 19.40 -5.86 -2.52
N VAL A 147 18.20 -5.31 -2.34
CA VAL A 147 17.94 -4.08 -1.61
C VAL A 147 16.82 -4.30 -0.59
N ILE A 148 16.98 -3.78 0.61
CA ILE A 148 15.89 -3.64 1.59
C ILE A 148 15.38 -2.21 1.52
N LEU A 149 14.07 -2.05 1.43
CA LEU A 149 13.39 -0.77 1.55
C LEU A 149 12.81 -0.64 2.95
N GLU A 150 13.20 0.42 3.65
CA GLU A 150 12.79 0.68 5.02
C GLU A 150 12.34 2.14 5.19
N GLY A 151 11.56 2.39 6.23
CA GLY A 151 11.15 3.72 6.61
C GLY A 151 9.79 3.71 7.28
N GLY A 152 9.02 4.75 7.04
CA GLY A 152 7.69 4.88 7.60
C GLY A 152 7.16 6.31 7.51
N ILE A 153 6.07 6.52 8.22
CA ILE A 153 5.52 7.86 8.44
C ILE A 153 6.23 8.43 9.65
N ILE A 154 7.05 9.45 9.44
CA ILE A 154 7.88 10.06 10.48
C ILE A 154 7.32 11.38 11.01
N GLY A 155 6.37 11.97 10.30
CA GLY A 155 5.67 13.18 10.72
C GLY A 155 4.19 13.13 10.37
N TYR A 156 3.37 13.57 11.32
CA TYR A 156 1.96 13.87 11.11
C TYR A 156 1.63 15.08 11.98
N ASP A 157 1.38 16.22 11.35
CA ASP A 157 1.11 17.49 12.02
C ASP A 157 -0.26 18.00 11.61
N THR A 158 -1.09 18.35 12.59
CA THR A 158 -2.40 18.98 12.37
C THR A 158 -2.37 20.42 12.88
N ASN A 159 -2.54 21.39 11.98
CA ASN A 159 -2.49 22.81 12.31
C ASN A 159 -3.80 23.50 11.94
N THR A 160 -4.41 24.20 12.91
CA THR A 160 -5.54 25.10 12.63
C THR A 160 -4.99 26.45 12.19
N LYS A 161 -5.29 26.84 10.95
CA LYS A 161 -4.90 28.11 10.35
C LYS A 161 -6.13 29.01 10.16
N SER A 162 -5.94 30.33 10.22
CA SER A 162 -7.00 31.32 9.99
C SER A 162 -6.52 32.43 9.06
N GLY A 163 -7.35 32.86 8.12
CA GLY A 163 -7.00 33.94 7.20
C GLY A 163 -5.86 33.63 6.22
N GLY A 164 -5.26 34.68 5.66
CA GLY A 164 -4.12 34.60 4.74
C GLY A 164 -4.47 34.20 3.30
N ILE A 165 -3.42 34.00 2.50
CA ILE A 165 -3.47 33.48 1.12
C ILE A 165 -4.38 32.25 1.05
N GLY A 166 -4.20 31.26 1.93
CA GLY A 166 -5.01 30.04 1.99
C GLY A 166 -6.51 30.26 2.23
N ALA A 167 -6.92 31.18 3.12
CA ALA A 167 -8.33 31.49 3.32
C ALA A 167 -8.96 32.15 2.09
N ARG A 168 -8.26 33.07 1.43
CA ARG A 168 -8.75 33.70 0.18
C ARG A 168 -8.92 32.67 -0.94
N PHE A 169 -8.02 31.70 -1.06
CA PHE A 169 -8.09 30.65 -2.08
C PHE A 169 -9.16 29.61 -1.81
N LEU A 170 -9.40 29.26 -0.54
CA LEU A 170 -10.48 28.34 -0.16
C LEU A 170 -11.88 28.98 -0.24
N GLY A 171 -11.98 30.24 -0.71
CA GLY A 171 -13.25 30.99 -0.80
C GLY A 171 -13.78 31.42 0.56
N ILE A 172 -12.91 31.53 1.55
CA ILE A 172 -13.23 31.71 2.95
C ILE A 172 -13.07 33.19 3.36
N GLY A 173 -14.08 33.77 4.02
CA GLY A 173 -14.06 35.13 4.56
C GLY A 173 -13.14 35.31 5.78
N GLY A 174 -12.85 36.57 6.16
CA GLY A 174 -11.77 36.95 7.08
C GLY A 174 -11.78 36.42 8.53
N SER A 175 -12.73 35.57 8.92
CA SER A 175 -12.84 35.00 10.28
C SER A 175 -12.90 33.47 10.36
N THR A 176 -12.96 32.76 9.24
CA THR A 176 -13.12 31.30 9.25
C THR A 176 -11.76 30.60 9.32
N LYS A 177 -11.73 29.54 10.14
CA LYS A 177 -10.57 28.69 10.36
C LYS A 177 -10.60 27.49 9.43
N TYR A 178 -9.44 27.04 8.97
CA TYR A 178 -9.26 25.76 8.28
C TYR A 178 -8.19 24.95 9.00
N ARG A 179 -8.19 23.63 8.80
CA ARG A 179 -7.25 22.71 9.40
C ARG A 179 -6.39 22.11 8.31
N GLU A 180 -5.09 22.28 8.42
CA GLU A 180 -4.10 21.67 7.53
C GLU A 180 -3.43 20.49 8.24
N ASP A 181 -3.57 19.31 7.66
CA ASP A 181 -2.85 18.11 8.07
C ASP A 181 -1.66 17.90 7.14
N THR A 182 -0.49 17.63 7.71
CA THR A 182 0.73 17.39 6.94
C THR A 182 1.30 16.04 7.30
N VAL A 183 1.46 15.17 6.31
CA VAL A 183 2.10 13.86 6.47
C VAL A 183 3.49 13.88 5.86
N THR A 184 4.47 13.35 6.59
CA THR A 184 5.85 13.22 6.14
C THR A 184 6.25 11.76 6.11
N VAL A 185 6.55 11.27 4.91
CA VAL A 185 7.00 9.92 4.62
C VAL A 185 8.52 9.92 4.45
N TYR A 186 9.16 8.92 5.02
CA TYR A 186 10.59 8.66 4.88
C TYR A 186 10.78 7.28 4.29
N LEU A 187 11.62 7.16 3.26
CA LEU A 187 11.93 5.91 2.59
C LEU A 187 13.43 5.86 2.28
N ARG A 188 14.09 4.75 2.64
CA ARG A 188 15.50 4.52 2.31
C ARG A 188 15.72 3.16 1.67
N ALA A 189 16.73 3.07 0.82
CA ALA A 189 17.21 1.84 0.20
C ALA A 189 18.53 1.41 0.83
N VAL A 190 18.61 0.17 1.29
CA VAL A 190 19.78 -0.42 1.95
C VAL A 190 20.30 -1.60 1.15
N SER A 191 21.59 -1.62 0.84
CA SER A 191 22.25 -2.75 0.19
C SER A 191 22.32 -3.95 1.14
N VAL A 192 21.74 -5.08 0.74
CA VAL A 192 21.84 -6.33 1.53
C VAL A 192 23.28 -6.84 1.60
N LYS A 193 24.08 -6.55 0.56
CA LYS A 193 25.46 -7.03 0.45
C LYS A 193 26.41 -6.31 1.40
N THR A 194 26.22 -5.01 1.60
CA THR A 194 27.18 -4.15 2.31
C THR A 194 26.61 -3.54 3.59
N GLY A 195 25.30 -3.53 3.77
CA GLY A 195 24.62 -2.80 4.85
C GLY A 195 24.58 -1.28 4.63
N GLU A 196 25.08 -0.80 3.49
CA GLU A 196 25.13 0.61 3.15
C GLU A 196 23.74 1.16 2.84
N VAL A 197 23.43 2.35 3.37
CA VAL A 197 22.25 3.13 2.95
C VAL A 197 22.58 3.82 1.63
N LEU A 198 22.06 3.26 0.52
CA LEU A 198 22.34 3.72 -0.84
C LEU A 198 21.67 5.06 -1.15
N LEU A 199 20.43 5.21 -0.69
CA LEU A 199 19.59 6.36 -0.99
C LEU A 199 18.56 6.56 0.11
N THR A 200 18.22 7.82 0.37
CA THR A 200 17.14 8.23 1.26
C THR A 200 16.30 9.29 0.56
N VAL A 201 14.99 9.16 0.63
CA VAL A 201 14.00 10.11 0.12
C VAL A 201 13.01 10.44 1.22
N SER A 202 12.64 11.71 1.32
CA SER A 202 11.54 12.15 2.18
C SER A 202 10.54 12.95 1.36
N VAL A 203 9.26 12.65 1.57
CA VAL A 203 8.15 13.30 0.89
C VAL A 203 7.19 13.84 1.93
N ARG A 204 6.76 15.08 1.72
CA ARG A 204 5.77 15.75 2.56
C ARG A 204 4.54 16.08 1.72
N LYS A 205 3.36 15.74 2.22
CA LYS A 205 2.07 16.13 1.61
C LYS A 205 1.21 16.85 2.64
N SER A 206 0.76 18.05 2.28
CA SER A 206 -0.24 18.80 3.04
C SER A 206 -1.65 18.54 2.48
N ILE A 207 -2.63 18.52 3.38
CA ILE A 207 -4.06 18.34 3.15
C ILE A 207 -4.77 19.48 3.85
N ALA A 208 -5.54 20.30 3.14
CA ALA A 208 -6.33 21.35 3.76
C ALA A 208 -7.80 20.92 3.86
N SER A 209 -8.38 21.07 5.06
CA SER A 209 -9.78 20.79 5.35
C SER A 209 -10.46 22.01 5.98
N ILE A 210 -11.71 22.29 5.62
CA ILE A 210 -12.47 23.44 6.13
C ILE A 210 -13.48 22.93 7.15
N GLY A 211 -13.44 23.47 8.38
CA GLY A 211 -14.45 23.19 9.40
C GLY A 211 -15.61 24.19 9.30
N LEU A 212 -16.85 23.70 9.32
CA LEU A 212 -18.06 24.51 9.50
C LEU A 212 -18.62 24.21 10.89
N ASP A 213 -18.05 24.85 11.90
CA ASP A 213 -18.44 24.93 13.32
C ASP A 213 -18.81 23.65 14.12
N ALA A 214 -18.30 23.67 15.36
CA ALA A 214 -18.58 22.92 16.59
C ALA A 214 -18.74 21.39 16.62
N ASN A 215 -19.04 20.67 15.54
CA ASN A 215 -18.99 19.18 15.51
C ASN A 215 -19.23 18.57 14.11
N ALA A 216 -19.30 19.38 13.04
CA ALA A 216 -19.61 18.90 11.70
C ALA A 216 -18.62 19.46 10.65
N PHE A 217 -17.70 18.62 10.18
CA PHE A 217 -16.91 18.95 8.99
C PHE A 217 -17.81 18.76 7.76
N ARG A 218 -18.19 19.84 7.10
CA ARG A 218 -18.88 19.76 5.80
C ARG A 218 -17.84 19.70 4.69
N TYR A 219 -17.82 18.57 4.01
CA TYR A 219 -17.02 18.33 2.80
C TYR A 219 -17.44 19.30 1.71
N VAL A 220 -16.58 20.26 1.38
CA VAL A 220 -16.78 21.13 0.23
C VAL A 220 -15.80 20.72 -0.86
N ALA A 221 -16.31 20.17 -1.95
CA ALA A 221 -15.50 19.85 -3.12
C ALA A 221 -15.15 21.16 -3.83
N PHE A 222 -13.91 21.60 -3.69
CA PHE A 222 -13.36 22.69 -4.50
C PHE A 222 -12.32 22.13 -5.45
N LYS A 223 -12.42 22.50 -6.73
CA LYS A 223 -11.48 22.12 -7.78
C LYS A 223 -10.30 23.10 -7.78
N ASP A 224 -9.12 22.51 -7.91
CA ASP A 224 -7.86 23.12 -8.35
C ASP A 224 -7.33 24.27 -7.48
N LEU A 225 -6.49 23.92 -6.49
CA LEU A 225 -5.69 24.88 -5.71
C LEU A 225 -4.22 24.46 -5.63
N LEU A 226 -3.33 25.33 -6.14
CA LEU A 226 -1.87 25.37 -5.90
C LEU A 226 -0.97 24.61 -6.91
N GLU A 227 -0.70 25.27 -8.05
CA GLU A 227 0.39 24.89 -8.96
C GLU A 227 1.77 25.44 -8.55
N LEU A 228 1.86 26.33 -7.55
CA LEU A 228 3.07 27.10 -7.33
C LEU A 228 4.05 26.58 -6.27
N GLU A 229 3.83 25.39 -5.68
CA GLU A 229 4.86 24.65 -4.91
C GLU A 229 4.37 23.32 -4.31
N GLY A 230 3.08 22.96 -4.40
CA GLY A 230 2.63 21.71 -3.78
C GLY A 230 1.13 21.42 -3.84
N GLY A 231 0.67 20.85 -4.95
CA GLY A 231 -0.48 19.95 -5.05
C GLY A 231 -1.88 20.54 -4.78
N VAL A 232 -2.87 20.00 -5.49
CA VAL A 232 -4.30 20.38 -5.37
C VAL A 232 -4.79 20.23 -3.92
N ALA A 233 -5.14 21.35 -3.26
CA ALA A 233 -5.75 21.36 -1.93
C ALA A 233 -7.28 21.15 -2.03
N THR A 234 -7.71 19.88 -2.10
CA THR A 234 -9.11 19.46 -1.93
C THR A 234 -9.31 18.82 -0.55
N ASN A 235 -10.57 18.63 -0.13
CA ASN A 235 -10.90 17.77 1.01
C ASN A 235 -10.56 16.30 0.66
N GLU A 236 -9.29 15.94 0.84
CA GLU A 236 -8.75 14.62 0.54
C GLU A 236 -8.77 13.74 1.81
N PRO A 237 -9.17 12.45 1.73
CA PRO A 237 -9.02 11.54 2.86
C PRO A 237 -7.55 11.32 3.25
N ASP A 238 -7.23 11.31 4.54
CA ASP A 238 -5.85 11.14 5.06
C ASP A 238 -5.14 9.90 4.50
N ALA A 239 -5.89 8.80 4.35
CA ALA A 239 -5.37 7.56 3.78
C ALA A 239 -4.98 7.70 2.30
N LEU A 240 -5.72 8.51 1.53
CA LEU A 240 -5.43 8.77 0.12
C LEU A 240 -4.21 9.70 -0.01
N ALA A 241 -4.11 10.72 0.85
CA ALA A 241 -2.95 11.60 0.87
C ALA A 241 -1.67 10.86 1.28
N LEU A 242 -1.77 9.96 2.26
CA LEU A 242 -0.66 9.07 2.61
C LEU A 242 -0.29 8.15 1.44
N GLN A 243 -1.29 7.59 0.74
CA GLN A 243 -1.04 6.80 -0.46
C GLN A 243 -0.26 7.60 -1.50
N GLN A 244 -0.69 8.82 -1.82
CA GLN A 244 0.01 9.69 -2.76
C GLN A 244 1.43 10.05 -2.29
N ALA A 245 1.64 10.25 -0.98
CA ALA A 245 2.96 10.54 -0.42
C ALA A 245 3.90 9.33 -0.53
N ILE A 246 3.41 8.11 -0.25
CA ILE A 246 4.18 6.86 -0.41
C ILE A 246 4.48 6.61 -1.90
N GLU A 247 3.51 6.78 -2.78
CA GLU A 247 3.69 6.65 -4.24
C GLU A 247 4.74 7.64 -4.76
N SER A 248 4.69 8.89 -4.28
CA SER A 248 5.68 9.92 -4.61
C SER A 248 7.06 9.61 -4.04
N ALA A 249 7.14 8.99 -2.85
CA ALA A 249 8.41 8.56 -2.27
C ALA A 249 9.05 7.43 -3.07
N VAL A 250 8.26 6.48 -3.57
CA VAL A 250 8.73 5.43 -4.50
C VAL A 250 9.19 6.03 -5.82
N TYR A 251 8.45 6.99 -6.37
CA TYR A 251 8.86 7.70 -7.57
C TYR A 251 10.19 8.43 -7.36
N GLY A 252 10.32 9.20 -6.28
CA GLY A 252 11.56 9.88 -5.92
C GLY A 252 12.72 8.92 -5.71
N LEU A 253 12.48 7.77 -5.06
CA LEU A 253 13.49 6.73 -4.88
C LEU A 253 14.03 6.26 -6.24
N ILE A 254 13.14 5.95 -7.19
CA ILE A 254 13.51 5.52 -8.53
C ILE A 254 14.32 6.59 -9.26
N ILE A 255 13.82 7.83 -9.29
CA ILE A 255 14.43 8.93 -10.05
C ILE A 255 15.78 9.31 -9.45
N GLU A 256 15.87 9.48 -8.13
CA GLU A 256 17.14 9.80 -7.47
C GLU A 256 18.15 8.66 -7.53
N GLY A 257 17.68 7.41 -7.50
CA GLY A 257 18.55 6.25 -7.70
C GLY A 257 19.16 6.23 -9.10
N ALA A 258 18.38 6.61 -10.11
CA ALA A 258 18.88 6.76 -11.48
C ALA A 258 19.88 7.93 -11.61
N GLY A 259 19.63 9.04 -10.92
CA GLY A 259 20.55 10.18 -10.84
C GLY A 259 21.87 9.90 -10.10
N ARG A 260 21.97 8.75 -9.41
CA ARG A 260 23.15 8.29 -8.67
C ARG A 260 23.78 7.01 -9.24
N ASP A 261 23.38 6.58 -10.44
CA ASP A 261 23.87 5.35 -11.09
C ASP A 261 23.63 4.06 -10.26
N LEU A 262 22.66 4.07 -9.33
CA LEU A 262 22.27 2.87 -8.58
C LEU A 262 21.52 1.86 -9.47
N TRP A 263 20.82 2.41 -10.47
CA TRP A 263 20.14 1.69 -11.54
C TRP A 263 19.95 2.64 -12.72
N CYS A 264 19.50 2.12 -13.85
CA CYS A 264 19.24 2.92 -15.04
C CYS A 264 17.83 2.68 -15.60
N MET A 265 17.38 3.63 -16.40
CA MET A 265 16.15 3.59 -17.17
C MET A 265 16.46 3.20 -18.62
N SER A 266 15.72 2.23 -19.15
CA SER A 266 15.73 1.84 -20.56
C SER A 266 15.05 2.91 -21.41
N THR A 267 15.73 4.03 -21.60
CA THR A 267 15.28 5.22 -22.34
C THR A 267 16.45 5.92 -23.02
N GLN A 268 16.18 6.92 -23.85
CA GLN A 268 17.21 7.74 -24.48
C GLN A 268 17.87 8.68 -23.44
N PRO A 269 19.19 8.92 -23.51
CA PRO A 269 19.90 9.79 -22.57
C PRO A 269 19.26 11.17 -22.40
N GLU A 270 18.80 11.80 -23.49
CA GLU A 270 18.20 13.14 -23.46
C GLU A 270 16.87 13.15 -22.68
N PHE A 271 16.10 12.07 -22.82
CA PHE A 271 14.85 11.91 -22.07
C PHE A 271 15.11 11.70 -20.57
N GLY A 272 16.08 10.84 -20.24
CA GLY A 272 16.48 10.59 -18.85
C GLY A 272 16.98 11.86 -18.16
N GLU A 273 17.86 12.61 -18.83
CA GLU A 273 18.38 13.88 -18.33
C GLU A 273 17.26 14.90 -18.09
N LYS A 274 16.36 15.06 -19.06
CA LYS A 274 15.19 15.95 -18.91
C LYS A 274 14.35 15.55 -17.70
N LEU A 275 14.09 14.25 -17.53
CA LEU A 275 13.29 13.73 -16.41
C LEU A 275 13.96 14.02 -15.05
N LEU A 276 15.28 13.78 -14.94
CA LEU A 276 16.05 14.10 -13.74
C LEU A 276 16.01 15.59 -13.41
N ARG A 277 16.26 16.45 -14.40
CA ARG A 277 16.20 17.92 -14.24
C ARG A 277 14.83 18.37 -13.77
N GLN A 278 13.75 17.89 -14.40
CA GLN A 278 12.39 18.22 -13.99
C GLN A 278 12.07 17.77 -12.56
N TYR A 279 12.55 16.61 -12.15
CA TYR A 279 12.37 16.13 -10.79
C TYR A 279 13.12 16.99 -9.76
N TYR A 280 14.42 17.22 -9.95
CA TYR A 280 15.23 18.01 -9.03
C TYR A 280 14.80 19.48 -8.98
N ALA A 281 14.42 20.05 -10.13
CA ALA A 281 13.82 21.38 -10.21
C ALA A 281 12.59 21.52 -9.30
N ARG A 282 11.66 20.56 -9.40
CA ARG A 282 10.46 20.54 -8.55
C ARG A 282 10.80 20.32 -7.08
N ARG A 283 11.75 19.45 -6.77
CA ARG A 283 12.17 19.13 -5.40
C ARG A 283 12.82 20.33 -4.71
N ASP A 284 13.71 21.01 -5.44
CA ASP A 284 14.58 22.07 -4.92
C ASP A 284 14.00 23.48 -5.19
N ASN A 285 12.84 23.55 -5.84
CA ASN A 285 12.15 24.77 -6.22
C ASN A 285 13.02 25.74 -7.05
N ILE A 286 13.62 25.21 -8.10
CA ILE A 286 14.48 25.94 -9.04
C ILE A 286 14.07 25.64 -10.47
N GLU A 287 14.51 26.47 -11.42
CA GLU A 287 14.29 26.22 -12.84
C GLU A 287 15.07 24.97 -13.32
N PRO A 288 14.50 24.14 -14.23
CA PRO A 288 15.16 22.93 -14.74
C PRO A 288 16.55 23.15 -15.33
N GLU A 289 16.80 24.31 -15.94
CA GLU A 289 18.07 24.70 -16.53
C GLU A 289 19.15 24.98 -15.47
N ALA A 290 18.75 25.33 -14.25
CA ALA A 290 19.65 25.59 -13.13
C ALA A 290 20.08 24.32 -12.38
N VAL A 291 19.46 23.17 -12.66
CA VAL A 291 19.82 21.90 -12.03
C VAL A 291 21.19 21.42 -12.52
N GLU A 292 22.13 21.14 -11.62
CA GLU A 292 23.39 20.49 -11.98
C GLU A 292 23.29 18.98 -11.72
N LEU A 293 23.42 18.18 -12.78
CA LEU A 293 23.43 16.72 -12.67
C LEU A 293 24.83 16.21 -12.32
N VAL A 294 24.87 15.11 -11.57
CA VAL A 294 26.10 14.44 -11.15
C VAL A 294 26.87 13.97 -12.39
N ARG A 295 28.20 14.10 -12.36
CA ARG A 295 29.11 13.58 -13.38
C ARG A 295 29.83 12.33 -12.87
N ARG A 296 30.04 11.37 -13.77
CA ARG A 296 30.88 10.19 -13.53
C ARG A 296 32.36 10.58 -13.49
N THR A 297 33.20 9.63 -13.06
CA THR A 297 34.65 9.79 -13.01
C THR A 297 35.28 10.01 -14.39
N ASP A 298 34.64 9.56 -15.46
CA ASP A 298 35.04 9.81 -16.85
C ASP A 298 34.61 11.18 -17.40
N GLY A 299 33.93 12.01 -16.59
CA GLY A 299 33.42 13.32 -16.96
C GLY A 299 32.05 13.31 -17.63
N SER A 300 31.48 12.15 -17.94
CA SER A 300 30.13 12.05 -18.52
C SER A 300 29.05 12.38 -17.49
N THR A 301 27.97 13.04 -17.92
CA THR A 301 26.82 13.32 -17.07
C THR A 301 26.02 12.04 -16.81
N ILE A 302 25.57 11.84 -15.56
CA ILE A 302 24.62 10.80 -15.22
C ILE A 302 23.23 11.25 -15.67
N THR A 303 22.79 10.73 -16.81
CA THR A 303 21.48 11.03 -17.39
C THR A 303 20.37 10.11 -16.86
N GLY A 304 20.71 9.12 -16.03
CA GLY A 304 19.78 8.09 -15.55
C GLY A 304 19.33 7.09 -16.63
N ALA A 305 19.70 7.28 -17.89
CA ALA A 305 19.49 6.31 -18.96
C ALA A 305 20.55 5.20 -18.93
N CYS A 306 20.18 4.01 -19.38
CA CYS A 306 21.11 2.88 -19.47
C CYS A 306 22.20 3.15 -20.50
N THR A 307 23.45 2.95 -20.09
CA THR A 307 24.61 3.01 -20.99
C THR A 307 24.79 1.67 -21.72
N PRO A 308 25.40 1.67 -22.92
CA PRO A 308 25.79 0.44 -23.60
C PRO A 308 26.69 -0.41 -22.68
N GLY A 309 26.30 -1.67 -22.47
CA GLY A 309 27.03 -2.57 -21.56
C GLY A 309 26.68 -2.41 -20.08
N TYR A 310 25.59 -1.71 -19.74
CA TYR A 310 25.05 -1.71 -18.37
C TYR A 310 24.85 -3.15 -17.90
N VAL A 311 25.59 -3.50 -16.86
CA VAL A 311 25.36 -4.69 -16.04
C VAL A 311 25.01 -4.11 -14.68
N GLN A 312 23.78 -4.33 -14.21
CA GLN A 312 23.43 -4.03 -12.83
C GLN A 312 24.52 -4.63 -11.92
N ALA A 313 24.90 -3.98 -10.83
CA ALA A 313 25.76 -4.60 -9.81
C ALA A 313 25.02 -5.80 -9.21
N ARG A 314 24.99 -6.90 -9.95
CA ARG A 314 24.06 -8.01 -9.75
C ARG A 314 24.52 -8.74 -8.51
N ALA A 315 23.63 -8.86 -7.54
CA ALA A 315 23.67 -10.04 -6.70
C ALA A 315 23.37 -11.25 -7.62
N PRO A 316 24.19 -12.31 -7.60
CA PRO A 316 24.18 -13.33 -8.65
C PRO A 316 22.81 -13.98 -8.78
N ALA A 317 22.25 -13.96 -9.98
CA ALA A 317 21.04 -14.70 -10.28
C ALA A 317 21.28 -16.19 -10.04
N ALA A 318 20.32 -16.84 -9.39
CA ALA A 318 20.25 -18.29 -9.37
C ALA A 318 20.33 -18.81 -10.83
N PRO A 319 21.09 -19.88 -11.10
CA PRO A 319 21.31 -20.35 -12.45
C PRO A 319 19.98 -20.73 -13.11
N ALA A 320 19.76 -20.21 -14.32
CA ALA A 320 18.69 -20.66 -15.19
C ALA A 320 18.99 -22.11 -15.58
N HIS A 321 18.26 -23.06 -15.02
CA HIS A 321 18.27 -24.42 -15.56
C HIS A 321 17.47 -24.42 -16.87
N ARG A 322 18.19 -24.37 -17.99
CA ARG A 322 17.72 -25.00 -19.24
C ARG A 322 17.62 -26.49 -18.96
N GLY A 323 16.41 -27.01 -18.89
CA GLY A 323 16.13 -28.43 -18.86
C GLY A 323 14.95 -28.68 -19.78
N ASP A 324 15.22 -29.37 -20.87
CA ASP A 324 14.24 -29.82 -21.86
C ASP A 324 13.00 -30.42 -21.17
N ALA A 325 11.83 -29.90 -21.51
CA ALA A 325 10.57 -30.51 -21.12
C ALA A 325 10.34 -31.79 -21.95
N PRO A 326 10.17 -32.97 -21.34
CA PRO A 326 9.64 -34.11 -22.08
C PRO A 326 8.16 -33.85 -22.38
N GLN A 327 7.80 -33.92 -23.66
CA GLN A 327 6.40 -33.95 -24.09
C GLN A 327 5.70 -35.17 -23.46
N LEU A 328 4.81 -34.92 -22.50
CA LEU A 328 3.88 -35.91 -21.98
C LEU A 328 2.71 -36.06 -22.97
N SER A 329 2.91 -36.90 -23.99
CA SER A 329 1.81 -37.56 -24.68
C SER A 329 1.51 -38.89 -23.99
N ALA A 330 0.36 -39.00 -23.32
CA ALA A 330 -0.16 -40.31 -22.92
C ALA A 330 -1.68 -40.35 -23.08
N ARG A 331 -2.11 -41.03 -24.15
CA ARG A 331 -3.42 -41.67 -24.27
C ARG A 331 -3.64 -42.61 -23.08
N PRO A 332 -4.88 -42.80 -22.59
CA PRO A 332 -5.15 -43.78 -21.56
C PRO A 332 -5.08 -45.21 -22.13
N ALA A 333 -4.33 -46.09 -21.45
CA ALA A 333 -4.40 -47.53 -21.65
C ALA A 333 -5.60 -48.10 -20.87
N GLN A 334 -6.37 -48.98 -21.51
CA GLN A 334 -7.48 -49.72 -20.89
C GLN A 334 -6.99 -50.68 -19.79
N PRO A 335 -7.83 -50.95 -18.77
CA PRO A 335 -7.44 -51.81 -17.66
C PRO A 335 -7.53 -53.30 -18.02
N ALA A 336 -6.45 -54.04 -17.72
CA ALA A 336 -6.48 -55.50 -17.69
C ALA A 336 -6.90 -55.97 -16.30
N ALA A 337 -7.96 -56.78 -16.24
CA ALA A 337 -8.47 -57.41 -15.03
C ALA A 337 -7.46 -58.43 -14.45
N ARG A 338 -7.41 -58.54 -13.12
CA ARG A 338 -6.81 -59.70 -12.43
C ARG A 338 -7.65 -60.18 -11.25
N PRO A 339 -7.53 -61.47 -10.89
CA PRO A 339 -8.57 -62.23 -10.21
C PRO A 339 -8.60 -62.03 -8.70
N THR A 340 -9.79 -62.18 -8.15
CA THR A 340 -10.13 -62.23 -6.73
C THR A 340 -9.55 -63.48 -6.05
N GLY A 341 -8.65 -63.30 -5.09
CA GLY A 341 -8.31 -64.30 -4.06
C GLY A 341 -9.07 -64.04 -2.76
N PRO A 342 -9.30 -65.06 -1.91
CA PRO A 342 -10.15 -64.94 -0.73
C PRO A 342 -9.52 -64.05 0.35
N ALA A 343 -10.36 -63.22 0.97
CA ALA A 343 -10.01 -62.23 1.99
C ALA A 343 -9.62 -62.89 3.32
N GLN A 344 -8.49 -62.45 3.90
CA GLN A 344 -8.14 -62.73 5.29
C GLN A 344 -8.89 -61.78 6.23
N PRO A 345 -9.38 -62.25 7.40
CA PRO A 345 -10.11 -61.43 8.35
C PRO A 345 -9.20 -60.42 9.07
N ALA A 346 -9.68 -59.19 9.23
CA ALA A 346 -8.98 -58.09 9.88
C ALA A 346 -8.84 -58.31 11.41
N PRO A 347 -7.76 -57.80 12.03
CA PRO A 347 -7.61 -57.82 13.48
C PRO A 347 -8.58 -56.82 14.16
N PRO A 348 -9.03 -57.11 15.40
CA PRO A 348 -10.01 -56.29 16.11
C PRO A 348 -9.44 -54.93 16.54
N ILE A 349 -10.28 -53.91 16.43
CA ILE A 349 -10.05 -52.53 16.87
C ILE A 349 -10.12 -52.48 18.41
N PRO A 350 -9.14 -51.90 19.11
CA PRO A 350 -9.25 -51.69 20.56
C PRO A 350 -10.27 -50.60 20.88
N THR A 351 -11.21 -50.93 21.76
CA THR A 351 -12.27 -50.05 22.28
C THR A 351 -11.72 -48.97 23.20
N LEU A 352 -12.22 -47.74 23.04
CA LEU A 352 -12.06 -46.62 23.97
C LEU A 352 -12.54 -47.03 25.36
N ASN A 353 -11.64 -47.02 26.35
CA ASN A 353 -12.02 -47.05 27.75
C ASN A 353 -11.91 -45.66 28.37
N THR A 354 -13.04 -45.29 28.95
CA THR A 354 -13.32 -44.21 29.89
C THR A 354 -12.20 -43.99 30.92
N LEU A 355 -11.73 -42.75 31.03
CA LEU A 355 -11.03 -42.24 32.20
C LEU A 355 -11.82 -41.07 32.78
N ASP A 356 -12.66 -41.45 33.74
CA ASP A 356 -12.79 -40.87 35.06
C ASP A 356 -12.73 -39.34 35.20
N THR A 357 -13.93 -38.76 35.33
CA THR A 357 -14.16 -37.46 35.95
C THR A 357 -14.11 -37.60 37.48
N THR A 358 -12.98 -37.27 38.10
CA THR A 358 -12.96 -36.92 39.53
C THR A 358 -12.02 -35.74 39.84
N ASN A 359 -12.62 -34.71 40.44
CA ASN A 359 -12.04 -33.71 41.34
C ASN A 359 -10.82 -32.89 40.91
N VAL A 360 -11.06 -31.63 40.50
CA VAL A 360 -10.29 -30.50 41.05
C VAL A 360 -11.25 -29.36 41.41
N THR A 361 -11.37 -29.17 42.72
CA THR A 361 -12.15 -28.14 43.41
C THR A 361 -11.52 -26.77 43.20
N ALA A 362 -12.34 -25.77 42.86
CA ALA A 362 -11.95 -24.37 42.80
C ALA A 362 -11.66 -23.83 44.21
N GLN A 363 -10.54 -23.13 44.36
CA GLN A 363 -10.17 -22.39 45.57
C GLN A 363 -10.07 -20.90 45.21
N PRO A 364 -10.80 -19.99 45.88
CA PRO A 364 -10.70 -18.56 45.64
C PRO A 364 -9.55 -18.00 46.48
N ASN A 365 -8.65 -17.20 45.87
CA ASN A 365 -7.67 -16.45 46.65
C ASN A 365 -8.10 -14.99 46.82
N LYS A 366 -8.04 -14.54 48.07
CA LYS A 366 -8.33 -13.20 48.58
C LYS A 366 -7.15 -12.24 48.28
N GLY A 367 -7.46 -10.95 48.29
CA GLY A 367 -6.55 -9.85 47.93
C GLY A 367 -5.56 -9.36 49.00
N GLY A 368 -5.06 -8.13 48.73
CA GLY A 368 -4.05 -7.34 49.47
C GLY A 368 -2.69 -7.41 48.75
N GLU A 369 -2.02 -6.32 48.35
CA GLU A 369 -2.05 -4.89 48.67
C GLU A 369 -1.89 -4.02 47.41
#